data_AF-A0A8J6V085-F1
#
_entry.id   AF-A0A8J6V085-F1
#
_cell.length_a   1.000
_cell.length_b   1.000
_cell.length_c   1.000
_cell.angle_alpha   90.00
_cell.angle_beta   90.00
_cell.angle_gamma   90.00
#
_symmetry.space_group_name_H-M   'P 1'
#
loop_
_entity.id
_entity.type
_entity.pdbx_description
1 polymer ?
#
loop_
_entity_poly.entity_id
_entity_poly.type
_entity_poly.pdbx_seq_one_letter_code
_entity_poly.pdbx_strand_id
1 'polypeptide(L)'
;MPVKDYRTDLLVRLANPDYAALYLKTALDETLKDGNREAFVLALRNVVEARQVTQENSADALSKPLQQVLTEGENPTLETFVVVLSAVGLTIDFKPA
;
A
#
# COMPACT_ATOMS: atom_id res chain seq x y z
N MET A 1 8.48 -16.20 25.66
CA MET A 1 7.59 -16.32 24.49
C MET A 1 8.37 -15.80 23.29
N PRO A 2 8.44 -16.50 22.15
CA PRO A 2 9.09 -15.93 20.98
C PRO A 2 8.27 -14.72 20.56
N VAL A 3 8.91 -13.55 20.50
CA VAL A 3 8.28 -12.34 19.97
C VAL A 3 8.09 -12.62 18.50
N LYS A 4 6.88 -13.01 18.10
CA LYS A 4 6.53 -13.12 16.69
C LYS A 4 6.89 -11.78 16.05
N ASP A 5 7.71 -11.83 15.01
CA ASP A 5 8.11 -10.64 14.30
C ASP A 5 6.86 -10.00 13.70
N TYR A 6 6.39 -8.93 14.34
CA TYR A 6 5.16 -8.23 14.00
C TYR A 6 5.14 -7.82 12.52
N ARG A 7 6.31 -7.48 11.98
CA ARG A 7 6.46 -7.11 10.58
C ARG A 7 6.23 -8.31 9.67
N THR A 8 6.84 -9.45 9.98
CA THR A 8 6.65 -10.68 9.18
C THR A 8 5.20 -11.15 9.20
N ASP A 9 4.55 -11.15 10.36
CA ASP A 9 3.13 -11.52 10.48
C ASP A 9 2.22 -10.55 9.69
N LEU A 10 2.55 -9.26 9.67
CA LEU A 10 1.83 -8.27 8.89
C LEU A 10 1.96 -8.54 7.38
N LEU A 11 3.17 -8.78 6.88
CA LEU A 11 3.41 -9.07 5.47
C LEU A 11 2.67 -10.33 5.00
N VAL A 12 2.63 -11.38 5.83
CA VAL A 12 1.88 -12.61 5.54
C VAL A 12 0.38 -12.33 5.40
N ARG A 13 -0.19 -11.47 6.23
CA ARG A 13 -1.61 -11.09 6.12
C ARG A 13 -1.87 -10.22 4.89
N LEU A 14 -0.96 -9.29 4.59
CA LEU A 14 -1.04 -8.40 3.44
C LEU A 14 -0.85 -9.12 2.09
N ALA A 15 -0.32 -10.34 2.09
CA ALA A 15 -0.33 -11.19 0.91
C ALA A 15 -1.76 -11.52 0.43
N ASN A 16 -2.75 -11.52 1.35
CA ASN A 16 -4.15 -11.66 1.01
C ASN A 16 -4.68 -10.34 0.41
N PRO A 17 -5.18 -10.34 -0.85
CA PRO A 17 -5.70 -9.14 -1.51
C PRO A 17 -6.84 -8.47 -0.73
N ASP A 18 -7.74 -9.24 -0.11
CA ASP A 18 -8.89 -8.68 0.63
C ASP A 18 -8.42 -7.94 1.89
N TYR A 19 -7.44 -8.50 2.58
CA TYR A 19 -6.85 -7.89 3.76
C TYR A 19 -6.06 -6.63 3.39
N ALA A 20 -5.29 -6.67 2.30
CA ALA A 20 -4.57 -5.50 1.78
C ALA A 20 -5.51 -4.36 1.38
N ALA A 21 -6.64 -4.68 0.73
CA ALA A 21 -7.66 -3.70 0.36
C ALA A 21 -8.28 -3.02 1.60
N LEU A 22 -8.66 -3.82 2.60
CA LEU A 22 -9.23 -3.30 3.86
C LEU A 22 -8.21 -2.45 4.63
N TYR A 23 -6.95 -2.88 4.65
CA TYR A 23 -5.86 -2.16 5.30
C TYR A 23 -5.62 -0.78 4.68
N LEU A 24 -5.54 -0.71 3.34
CA LEU A 24 -5.38 0.56 2.62
C LEU A 24 -6.60 1.46 2.76
N LYS A 25 -7.81 0.90 2.72
CA LYS A 25 -9.03 1.67 2.94
C LYS A 25 -9.02 2.32 4.32
N THR A 26 -8.72 1.55 5.36
CA THR A 26 -8.64 2.07 6.74
C THR A 26 -7.62 3.19 6.86
N ALA A 27 -6.42 2.98 6.29
CA ALA A 27 -5.36 4.00 6.32
C ALA A 27 -5.78 5.27 5.57
N LEU A 28 -6.48 5.16 4.44
CA LEU A 28 -7.00 6.30 3.69
C LEU A 28 -8.07 7.06 4.49
N ASP A 29 -9.02 6.33 5.09
CA ASP A 29 -10.07 6.91 5.92
C ASP A 29 -9.50 7.67 7.13
N GLU A 30 -8.42 7.16 7.72
CA GLU A 30 -7.70 7.84 8.81
C GLU A 30 -7.00 9.10 8.30
N THR A 31 -6.22 8.99 7.23
CA THR A 31 -5.55 10.14 6.59
C THR A 31 -6.52 11.24 6.18
N LEU A 32 -7.74 10.90 5.74
CA LEU A 32 -8.76 11.88 5.41
C LEU A 32 -9.35 12.57 6.65
N LYS A 33 -9.33 11.92 7.83
CA LYS A 33 -9.81 12.48 9.09
C LYS A 33 -8.78 13.37 9.77
N ASP A 34 -7.52 12.93 9.82
CA ASP A 34 -6.46 13.60 10.57
C ASP A 34 -5.48 14.40 9.69
N GLY A 35 -5.58 14.25 8.37
CA GLY A 35 -4.66 14.87 7.40
C GLY A 35 -3.29 14.20 7.32
N ASN A 36 -3.05 13.11 8.05
CA ASN A 36 -1.77 12.44 8.16
C ASN A 36 -1.51 11.53 6.95
N ARG A 37 -0.93 12.11 5.91
CA ARG A 37 -0.60 11.40 4.67
C ARG A 37 0.51 10.37 4.83
N GLU A 38 1.40 10.54 5.81
CA GLU A 38 2.52 9.62 6.02
C GLU A 38 2.03 8.23 6.43
N ALA A 39 0.94 8.15 7.19
CA ALA A 39 0.32 6.89 7.59
C ALA A 39 -0.18 6.08 6.37
N PHE A 40 -0.85 6.74 5.43
CA PHE A 40 -1.31 6.11 4.20
C PHE A 40 -0.16 5.65 3.30
N VAL A 41 0.86 6.50 3.17
CA VAL A 41 2.06 6.18 2.40
C VAL A 41 2.81 4.98 2.99
N LEU A 42 2.89 4.89 4.32
CA LEU A 42 3.43 3.73 5.01
C LEU A 42 2.61 2.47 4.74
N ALA A 43 1.28 2.59 4.74
CA ALA A 43 0.40 1.46 4.43
C ALA A 43 0.59 0.93 3.00
N LEU A 44 0.74 1.84 2.02
CA LEU A 44 1.09 1.48 0.64
C LEU A 44 2.42 0.73 0.56
N ARG A 45 3.46 1.21 1.25
CA ARG A 45 4.76 0.52 1.30
C ARG A 45 4.62 -0.91 1.83
N ASN A 46 3.86 -1.11 2.90
CA ASN A 46 3.66 -2.44 3.49
C ASN A 46 2.96 -3.41 2.53
N VAL A 47 1.92 -2.94 1.81
CA VAL A 47 1.20 -3.77 0.82
C VAL A 47 2.13 -4.14 -0.34
N VAL A 48 2.92 -3.20 -0.83
CA VAL A 48 3.87 -3.46 -1.90
C VAL A 48 4.92 -4.46 -1.44
N GLU A 49 5.52 -4.25 -0.27
CA GLU A 49 6.52 -5.17 0.29
C GLU A 49 5.94 -6.58 0.40
N ALA A 50 4.70 -6.71 0.88
CA ALA A 50 3.98 -7.98 0.95
C ALA A 50 3.76 -8.62 -0.43
N ARG A 51 3.48 -7.82 -1.47
CA ARG A 51 3.39 -8.32 -2.84
C ARG A 51 4.74 -8.75 -3.39
N GLN A 52 5.83 -8.04 -3.10
CA GLN A 52 7.18 -8.41 -3.54
C GLN A 52 7.64 -9.74 -2.93
N VAL A 53 7.34 -10.02 -1.66
CA VAL A 53 7.63 -11.34 -1.07
C VAL A 53 6.75 -12.46 -1.60
N THR A 54 5.58 -12.13 -2.17
CA THR A 54 4.64 -13.14 -2.71
C THR A 54 4.82 -13.36 -4.22
N GLN A 55 5.25 -12.34 -4.96
CA GLN A 55 5.50 -12.37 -6.41
C GLN A 55 6.96 -11.98 -6.69
N GLU A 56 7.83 -12.98 -6.80
CA GLU A 56 9.28 -12.82 -7.06
C GLU A 56 9.63 -12.01 -8.33
N ASN A 57 8.67 -11.73 -9.22
CA ASN A 57 8.91 -11.13 -10.55
C ASN A 57 8.34 -9.70 -10.76
N SER A 58 7.65 -9.11 -9.78
CA SER A 58 6.98 -7.81 -9.96
C SER A 58 7.63 -6.63 -9.21
N ALA A 59 8.74 -6.88 -8.51
CA ALA A 59 9.43 -5.90 -7.69
C ALA A 59 9.93 -4.67 -8.49
N ASP A 60 10.38 -4.85 -9.73
CA ASP A 60 10.96 -3.77 -10.53
C ASP A 60 9.91 -2.73 -10.97
N ALA A 61 8.71 -3.19 -11.35
CA ALA A 61 7.62 -2.32 -11.80
C ALA A 61 7.02 -1.47 -10.67
N LEU A 62 7.05 -1.99 -9.44
CA LEU A 62 6.50 -1.34 -8.25
C LEU A 62 7.49 -0.37 -7.59
N SER A 63 8.79 -0.65 -7.69
CA SER A 63 9.83 0.10 -6.96
C SER A 63 9.97 1.55 -7.44
N LYS A 64 9.94 1.79 -8.75
CA LYS A 64 10.07 3.14 -9.34
C LYS A 64 8.92 4.09 -8.99
N PRO A 65 7.64 3.78 -9.26
CA PRO A 65 6.54 4.70 -8.97
C PRO A 65 6.42 4.97 -7.48
N LEU A 66 6.68 3.98 -6.61
CA LEU A 66 6.72 4.21 -5.17
C LEU A 66 7.86 5.11 -4.77
N GLN A 67 9.09 4.85 -5.21
CA GLN A 67 10.22 5.73 -4.89
C GLN A 67 9.95 7.17 -5.35
N GLN A 68 9.24 7.37 -6.48
CA GLN A 68 8.83 8.69 -6.93
C GLN A 68 7.85 9.37 -5.95
N VAL A 69 6.76 8.68 -5.56
CA VAL A 69 5.79 9.17 -4.55
C VAL A 69 6.45 9.51 -3.21
N LEU A 70 7.55 8.84 -2.90
CA LEU A 70 8.22 8.91 -1.60
C LEU A 70 9.37 9.92 -1.55
N THR A 71 9.93 10.28 -2.70
CA THR A 71 11.11 11.16 -2.79
C THR A 71 10.72 12.55 -3.25
N GLU A 72 9.75 12.66 -4.16
CA GLU A 72 9.19 13.93 -4.58
C GLU A 72 8.01 14.22 -3.65
N GLY A 73 8.22 15.05 -2.61
CA GLY A 73 7.16 15.58 -1.76
C GLY A 73 6.09 16.39 -2.51
N GLU A 74 6.11 16.42 -3.84
CA GLU A 74 5.04 16.91 -4.70
C GLU A 74 4.01 15.82 -4.93
N ASN A 75 2.95 15.91 -4.12
CA ASN A 75 1.59 15.50 -4.42
C ASN A 75 1.45 14.32 -5.40
N PRO A 76 1.41 13.05 -4.94
CA PRO A 76 1.20 11.91 -5.81
C PRO A 76 -0.05 12.16 -6.66
N THR A 77 0.15 12.35 -7.96
CA THR A 77 -0.96 12.50 -8.89
C THR A 77 -1.84 11.26 -8.79
N LEU A 78 -3.16 11.42 -8.98
CA LEU A 78 -4.09 10.29 -9.03
C LEU A 78 -3.59 9.19 -9.99
N GLU A 79 -2.88 9.55 -11.05
CA GLU A 79 -2.21 8.60 -11.95
C GLU A 79 -1.21 7.71 -11.23
N THR A 80 -0.27 8.27 -10.47
CA THR A 80 0.72 7.50 -9.72
C THR A 80 0.05 6.59 -8.69
N PHE A 81 -1.02 7.07 -8.07
CA PHE A 81 -1.82 6.29 -7.15
C PHE A 81 -2.48 5.08 -7.83
N VAL A 82 -3.12 5.29 -8.99
CA VAL A 82 -3.76 4.23 -9.78
C VAL A 82 -2.72 3.23 -10.30
N VAL A 83 -1.54 3.69 -10.72
CA VAL A 83 -0.44 2.82 -11.16
C VAL A 83 0.04 1.92 -10.02
N VAL A 84 0.25 2.48 -8.83
CA VAL A 84 0.68 1.71 -7.65
C VAL A 84 -0.39 0.68 -7.26
N LEU A 85 -1.66 1.08 -7.19
CA LEU A 85 -2.77 0.17 -6.87
C LEU A 85 -2.89 -0.96 -7.88
N SER A 86 -2.82 -0.65 -9.17
CA SER A 86 -2.89 -1.65 -10.24
C SER A 86 -1.74 -2.66 -10.14
N ALA A 87 -0.54 -2.18 -9.83
CA ALA A 87 0.64 -3.01 -9.72
C ALA A 87 0.63 -3.92 -8.47
N VAL A 88 -0.13 -3.57 -7.41
CA VAL A 88 -0.41 -4.47 -6.27
C VAL A 88 -1.68 -5.30 -6.45
N GLY A 89 -2.32 -5.26 -7.62
CA GLY A 89 -3.52 -6.03 -7.94
C GLY A 89 -4.78 -5.52 -7.22
N LEU A 90 -4.85 -4.22 -6.94
CA LEU A 90 -6.00 -3.56 -6.32
C LEU A 90 -6.68 -2.60 -7.30
N THR A 91 -7.98 -2.43 -7.13
CA THR A 91 -8.81 -1.52 -7.94
C THR A 91 -9.55 -0.54 -7.02
N ILE A 92 -9.93 0.61 -7.57
CA ILE A 92 -10.73 1.62 -6.85
C ILE A 92 -12.20 1.39 -7.19
N ASP A 93 -13.04 1.29 -6.16
CA ASP A 93 -14.50 1.16 -6.28
C ASP A 93 -15.17 2.35 -5.61
N PHE A 94 -16.10 3.01 -6.30
CA PHE A 94 -16.87 4.15 -5.80
C PHE A 94 -18.26 3.70 -5.38
N LYS A 95 -18.65 3.99 -4.13
CA LYS A 95 -19.97 3.65 -3.58
C LYS A 95 -20.75 4.91 -3.21
N PRO A 96 -22.09 4.91 -3.36
CA PRO A 96 -22.92 6.01 -2.90
C PRO A 96 -22.82 6.16 -1.36
N ALA A 97 -22.89 7.40 -0.90
CA ALA A 97 -22.86 7.77 0.52
C ALA A 97 -24.16 7.40 1.25
#